data_AF-A0A8X8WAA2-F1
#
_entry.id   AF-A0A8X8WAA2-F1
#
_cell.length_a   1.000
_cell.length_b   1.000
_cell.length_c   1.000
_cell.angle_alpha   90.00
_cell.angle_beta   90.00
_cell.angle_gamma   90.00
#
_symmetry.space_group_name_H-M   'P 1'
#
loop_
_entity.id
_entity.type
_entity.pdbx_description
1 polymer ?
#
loop_
_entity_poly.entity_id
_entity_poly.type
_entity_poly.pdbx_seq_one_letter_code
_entity_poly.pdbx_strand_id
1 'polypeptide(L)'
;MGAYILVLPEGRSTIAIKGQSIFLQDLALDGALVIDAEVKVGGTVHNAGWAIEKVDYKDTSVPEEVRIRGFKIIKVEQLEKTYNEPGKYSLSP
;
A
#
# COMPACT_ATOMS: atom_id res chain seq x y z
N MET A 1 5.45 14.14 9.21
CA MET A 1 5.23 12.70 9.41
C MET A 1 5.19 12.04 8.04
N GLY A 2 6.13 11.15 7.73
CA GLY A 2 6.18 10.44 6.45
C GLY A 2 5.33 9.17 6.50
N ALA A 3 4.68 8.83 5.38
CA ALA A 3 4.08 7.51 5.18
C ALA A 3 5.12 6.59 4.54
N TYR A 4 5.21 5.35 4.99
CA TYR A 4 6.10 4.35 4.41
C TYR A 4 5.29 3.47 3.45
N ILE A 5 5.74 3.34 2.21
CA ILE A 5 5.14 2.45 1.21
C ILE A 5 6.18 1.39 0.87
N LEU A 6 5.86 0.13 1.13
CA LEU A 6 6.64 -1.01 0.68
C LEU A 6 5.91 -1.64 -0.51
N VAL A 7 6.53 -1.57 -1.69
CA VAL A 7 6.09 -2.25 -2.90
C VAL A 7 7.10 -3.35 -3.21
N LEU A 8 6.66 -4.59 -3.32
CA LEU A 8 7.53 -5.71 -3.66
C LEU A 8 7.70 -5.78 -5.19
N PRO A 9 8.94 -5.76 -5.74
CA PRO A 9 9.19 -5.62 -7.18
C PRO A 9 8.56 -6.69 -8.08
N GLU A 10 8.28 -7.88 -7.54
CA GLU A 10 7.73 -9.01 -8.29
C GLU A 10 6.32 -9.43 -7.81
N GLY A 11 5.70 -8.67 -6.91
CA GLY A 11 4.40 -9.00 -6.33
C GLY A 11 3.38 -7.88 -6.47
N ARG A 12 2.09 -8.24 -6.57
CA ARG A 12 0.97 -7.28 -6.46
C ARG A 12 0.76 -6.76 -5.03
N SER A 13 1.46 -7.35 -4.06
CA SER A 13 1.33 -6.98 -2.66
C SER A 13 1.97 -5.63 -2.36
N THR A 14 1.17 -4.75 -1.74
CA THR A 14 1.61 -3.42 -1.32
C THR A 14 1.11 -3.12 0.08
N ILE A 15 1.96 -2.59 0.94
CA ILE A 15 1.54 -2.09 2.25
C ILE A 15 1.94 -0.62 2.39
N ALA A 16 0.98 0.23 2.72
CA ALA A 16 1.19 1.64 3.01
C ALA A 16 0.77 1.92 4.46
N ILE A 17 1.70 2.40 5.26
CA ILE A 17 1.53 2.53 6.71
C ILE A 17 1.79 3.97 7.12
N LYS A 18 0.88 4.53 7.91
CA LYS A 18 0.97 5.86 8.51
C LYS A 18 0.57 5.79 9.98
N GLY A 19 1.32 6.48 10.85
CA GLY A 19 1.15 6.46 12.31
C GLY A 19 2.46 6.19 13.05
N GLN A 20 2.50 6.41 14.37
CA GLN A 20 3.74 6.28 15.16
C GLN A 20 3.97 4.90 15.78
N SER A 21 2.92 4.10 16.00
CA SER A 21 3.02 2.84 16.76
C SER A 21 2.19 1.71 16.15
N ILE A 22 2.58 1.24 14.96
CA ILE A 22 1.91 0.13 14.27
C ILE A 22 2.69 -1.17 14.47
N PHE A 23 2.02 -2.18 15.00
CA PHE A 23 2.57 -3.53 15.11
C PHE A 23 1.79 -4.47 14.21
N LEU A 24 2.46 -4.97 13.18
CA LEU A 24 1.93 -6.02 12.31
C LEU A 24 2.28 -7.38 12.90
N GLN A 25 1.29 -8.24 13.10
CA GLN A 25 1.48 -9.58 13.62
C GLN A 25 0.57 -10.55 12.85
N ASP A 26 1.11 -11.70 12.43
CA ASP A 26 0.35 -12.75 11.72
C ASP A 26 -0.46 -12.21 10.52
N LEU A 27 0.15 -11.29 9.75
CA LEU A 27 -0.46 -10.69 8.56
C LEU A 27 -0.07 -11.47 7.30
N ALA A 28 -1.07 -12.02 6.61
CA ALA A 28 -0.94 -12.55 5.25
C ALA A 28 -1.47 -11.52 4.25
N LEU A 29 -0.62 -11.06 3.33
CA LEU A 29 -0.96 -10.01 2.37
C LEU A 29 -0.73 -10.47 0.92
N ASP A 30 -1.82 -10.66 0.20
CA ASP A 30 -1.86 -10.88 -1.25
C ASP A 30 -2.72 -9.79 -1.91
N GLY A 31 -2.11 -8.64 -2.17
CA GLY A 31 -2.80 -7.43 -2.62
C GLY A 31 -2.38 -6.18 -1.85
N ALA A 32 -3.18 -5.12 -1.87
CA ALA A 32 -2.84 -3.85 -1.25
C ALA A 32 -3.58 -3.58 0.05
N LEU A 33 -2.84 -3.11 1.06
CA LEU A 33 -3.33 -2.72 2.38
C LEU A 33 -2.80 -1.34 2.75
N VAL A 34 -3.70 -0.42 3.10
CA VAL A 34 -3.38 0.93 3.59
C VAL A 34 -3.90 1.07 5.01
N ILE A 35 -3.00 1.38 5.95
CA ILE A 35 -3.32 1.55 7.37
C ILE A 35 -2.84 2.92 7.85
N ASP A 36 -3.75 3.67 8.49
CA ASP A 36 -3.42 4.88 9.25
C ASP A 36 -3.87 4.68 10.72
N ALA A 37 -2.91 4.44 11.64
CA ALA A 37 -3.23 4.00 13.00
C ALA A 37 -2.05 4.02 14.01
N GLU A 38 -2.36 3.84 15.30
CA GLU A 38 -1.41 3.47 16.36
C GLU A 38 -1.86 2.18 17.07
N VAL A 39 -1.84 1.05 16.33
CA VAL A 39 -2.54 -0.17 16.75
C VAL A 39 -1.81 -1.45 16.37
N LYS A 40 -2.25 -2.58 16.94
CA LYS A 40 -1.82 -3.92 16.48
C LYS A 40 -2.78 -4.44 15.40
N VAL A 41 -2.26 -4.84 14.25
CA VAL A 41 -3.04 -5.35 13.11
C VAL A 41 -2.55 -6.73 12.69
N GLY A 42 -3.47 -7.67 12.51
CA GLY A 42 -3.21 -9.00 11.96
C GLY A 42 -4.36 -9.52 11.10
N GLY A 43 -4.19 -10.66 10.44
CA GLY A 43 -5.22 -11.28 9.61
C GLY A 43 -4.80 -11.51 8.16
N THR A 44 -5.77 -11.69 7.26
CA THR A 44 -5.51 -11.96 5.83
C THR A 44 -6.15 -10.89 4.96
N VAL A 45 -5.42 -10.45 3.94
CA VAL A 45 -5.92 -9.54 2.91
C VAL A 45 -5.67 -10.16 1.54
N HIS A 46 -6.73 -10.33 0.76
CA HIS A 46 -6.67 -10.79 -0.62
C HIS A 46 -7.43 -9.81 -1.53
N ASN A 47 -6.75 -9.15 -2.46
CA ASN A 47 -7.35 -8.24 -3.44
C ASN A 47 -6.46 -8.08 -4.69
N ALA A 48 -6.94 -7.36 -5.71
CA ALA A 48 -6.19 -7.18 -6.95
C ALA A 48 -4.87 -6.39 -6.80
N GLY A 49 -4.70 -5.69 -5.68
CA GLY A 49 -3.48 -4.98 -5.32
C GLY A 49 -3.19 -3.77 -6.20
N TRP A 50 -1.91 -3.39 -6.28
CA TRP A 50 -1.46 -2.31 -7.15
C TRP A 50 -0.63 -2.87 -8.31
N ALA A 51 -0.66 -2.17 -9.43
CA ALA A 51 0.09 -2.52 -10.64
C ALA A 51 1.13 -1.44 -10.97
N ILE A 52 2.20 -1.84 -11.65
CA ILE A 52 3.21 -0.93 -12.19
C ILE A 52 3.04 -0.93 -13.71
N GLU A 53 2.75 0.24 -14.27
CA GLU A 53 2.70 0.44 -15.72
C GLU A 53 3.93 1.22 -16.16
N LYS A 54 4.62 0.76 -17.21
CA LYS A 54 5.74 1.49 -17.81
C LYS A 54 5.25 2.80 -18.43
N VAL A 55 6.06 3.84 -18.30
CA VAL A 55 5.80 5.16 -18.88
C VAL A 55 6.97 5.50 -19.78
N ASP A 56 6.67 5.94 -21.00
CA ASP A 56 7.69 6.46 -21.91
C ASP A 56 8.10 7.87 -21.44
N TYR A 57 9.42 8.11 -21.36
CA TYR A 57 9.96 9.41 -20.97
C TYR A 57 9.55 10.53 -21.94
N LYS A 58 9.16 10.19 -23.17
CA LYS A 58 8.67 11.11 -24.21
C LYS A 58 7.18 11.40 -24.13
N ASP A 59 6.41 10.69 -23.30
CA ASP A 59 4.96 10.87 -23.21
C ASP A 59 4.61 12.19 -22.51
N THR A 60 4.49 13.27 -23.27
CA THR A 60 4.23 14.61 -22.75
C THR A 60 2.87 14.77 -22.06
N SER A 61 1.98 13.78 -22.15
CA SER A 61 0.70 13.79 -21.43
C SER A 61 0.85 13.46 -19.93
N VAL A 62 1.99 12.90 -19.55
CA VAL A 62 2.31 12.48 -18.18
C VAL A 62 3.28 13.47 -17.53
N PRO A 63 3.14 13.82 -16.23
CA PRO A 63 4.05 14.72 -15.51
C PRO A 63 5.51 14.27 -15.57
N GLU A 64 6.44 15.23 -15.58
CA GLU A 64 7.87 14.96 -15.74
C GLU A 64 8.43 14.03 -14.66
N GLU A 65 8.02 14.21 -13.42
CA GLU A 65 8.43 13.37 -12.29
C GLU A 65 8.06 11.88 -12.46
N VAL A 66 7.01 11.60 -13.22
CA VAL A 66 6.59 10.23 -13.56
C VAL A 66 7.31 9.72 -14.82
N ARG A 67 7.62 10.61 -15.77
CA ARG A 67 8.41 10.27 -16.96
C ARG A 67 9.85 9.91 -16.62
N ILE A 68 10.51 10.71 -15.78
CA ILE A 68 11.91 10.48 -15.39
C ILE A 68 12.12 9.19 -14.60
N ARG A 69 11.09 8.73 -13.86
CA ARG A 69 11.14 7.43 -13.16
C ARG A 69 10.79 6.24 -14.05
N GLY A 70 10.15 6.47 -15.20
CA GLY A 70 9.87 5.45 -16.23
C GLY A 70 8.68 4.51 -15.96
N PHE A 71 7.88 4.78 -14.92
CA PHE A 71 6.69 3.97 -14.61
C PHE A 71 5.66 4.79 -13.82
N LYS A 72 4.41 4.35 -13.78
CA LYS A 72 3.36 4.84 -12.86
C LYS A 72 2.81 3.69 -12.01
N ILE A 73 2.36 4.01 -10.81
CA ILE A 73 1.69 3.05 -9.92
C ILE A 73 0.19 3.20 -10.13
N ILE A 74 -0.49 2.12 -10.45
CA ILE A 74 -1.93 2.04 -10.62
C ILE A 74 -2.52 1.35 -9.40
N LYS A 75 -3.40 2.04 -8.67
CA LYS A 75 -4.10 1.48 -7.52
C LYS A 75 -5.34 0.73 -8.00
N VAL A 76 -5.17 -0.54 -8.38
CA VAL A 76 -6.27 -1.36 -8.93
C VAL A 76 -7.31 -1.63 -7.85
N GLU A 77 -6.88 -2.12 -6.70
CA GLU A 77 -7.72 -2.36 -5.53
C GLU A 77 -6.88 -2.19 -4.25
N GLN A 78 -7.52 -1.80 -3.15
CA GLN A 78 -6.87 -1.74 -1.83
C GLN A 78 -7.89 -1.92 -0.70
N LEU A 79 -7.45 -2.53 0.40
CA LEU A 79 -8.16 -2.44 1.68
C LEU A 79 -7.60 -1.25 2.46
N GLU A 80 -8.46 -0.30 2.82
CA GLU A 80 -8.07 0.87 3.61
C GLU A 80 -8.72 0.82 4.99
N LYS A 81 -7.90 1.01 6.03
CA LYS A 81 -8.34 1.03 7.43
C LYS A 81 -7.73 2.21 8.16
N THR A 82 -8.60 2.99 8.78
CA THR A 82 -8.22 4.06 9.70
C THR A 82 -8.68 3.68 11.09
N TYR A 83 -7.76 3.74 12.06
CA TYR A 83 -8.07 3.46 13.46
C TYR A 83 -7.65 4.66 14.30
N ASN A 84 -8.62 5.29 14.95
CA ASN A 84 -8.40 6.49 15.77
C ASN A 84 -8.19 6.15 17.25
N GLU A 85 -8.43 4.90 17.65
CA GLU A 85 -8.30 4.43 19.02
C GLU A 85 -7.22 3.35 19.11
N PRO A 86 -6.39 3.33 20.17
CA PRO A 86 -5.46 2.24 20.42
C PRO A 86 -6.20 0.93 20.65
N GLY A 87 -5.76 -0.15 20.00
CA GLY A 87 -6.43 -1.45 20.13
C GLY A 87 -5.73 -2.59 19.39
N LYS A 88 -6.31 -3.79 19.54
CA LYS A 88 -5.98 -4.95 18.70
C LYS A 88 -7.07 -5.08 17.65
N TYR A 89 -6.72 -4.95 16.39
CA TYR A 89 -7.64 -5.05 15.27
C TYR A 89 -7.29 -6.27 14.42
N SER A 90 -8.34 -7.01 14.03
CA SER A 90 -8.21 -8.12 13.10
C SER A 90 -8.78 -7.70 11.75
N LEU A 91 -8.00 -7.92 10.69
CA LEU A 91 -8.47 -7.92 9.32
C LEU A 91 -9.15 -9.27 9.12
N SER A 92 -10.48 -9.31 9.30
CA SER A 92 -11.27 -10.49 8.96
C SER A 92 -11.25 -10.70 7.44
N PRO A 93 -11.41 -11.96 6.97
CA PRO A 93 -11.37 -12.31 5.55
C PRO A 93 -12.40 -11.56 4.70
#